data_AF-T0PLT3-F1
#
_entry.id   AF-T0PLT3-F1
#
_cell.length_a   1.000
_cell.length_b   1.000
_cell.length_c   1.000
_cell.angle_alpha   90.00
_cell.angle_beta   90.00
_cell.angle_gamma   90.00
#
_symmetry.space_group_name_H-M   'P 1'
#
loop_
_entity.id
_entity.type
_entity.pdbx_description
1 polymer ?
#
loop_
_entity_poly.entity_id
_entity_poly.type
_entity_poly.pdbx_seq_one_letter_code
_entity_poly.pdbx_strand_id
1 'polypeptide(L)'
;MSEIFSGLEKLGFKETDIDDIYGTSKEKQPKVANSVAEKNLIYLTSVTCPVCGNTFKEKAVKSFSFKIASKDTDLFIRYDIINPYFYDVWICNKCGYSALKADFNKVWEGEIKLILEKVTPKFKPKEYPEFHDLDIAIERYKLALINAVYMESKWSKKAIICLKLAWMHRLMSSDYGKEMERTFLKEAVKGLEEAYMKESFPIYGMDNFTTMYLIGEIHRRLSNYSVALNWFSNVITSKGVKPNLKELARTQKDLIKEEMLLMKKMEINGELLTSQNLDLHNHNEEEQENIKETHPRKSFFNIFK
;
A
#
# COMPACT_ATOMS: atom_id res chain seq x y z
N MET A 1 7.60 12.32 4.70
CA MET A 1 7.07 10.96 4.52
C MET A 1 8.15 9.89 4.80
N SER A 2 9.14 10.12 5.67
CA SER A 2 10.32 9.24 5.79
C SER A 2 10.00 7.83 6.28
N GLU A 3 8.81 7.63 6.83
CA GLU A 3 8.22 6.32 7.13
C GLU A 3 8.16 5.36 5.92
N ILE A 4 8.20 5.89 4.70
CA ILE A 4 8.36 5.10 3.47
C ILE A 4 9.64 4.25 3.52
N PHE A 5 10.78 4.78 3.99
CA PHE A 5 12.06 4.09 4.04
C PHE A 5 12.57 3.74 5.45
N SER A 6 11.83 4.11 6.50
CA SER A 6 12.10 3.69 7.87
C SER A 6 12.33 2.17 8.00
N GLY A 7 13.34 1.79 8.78
CA GLY A 7 13.79 0.41 8.96
C GLY A 7 14.95 -0.02 8.06
N LEU A 8 15.25 0.71 6.97
CA LEU A 8 16.37 0.40 6.07
C LEU A 8 17.75 0.81 6.63
N GLU A 9 17.82 1.45 7.80
CA GLU A 9 19.08 1.91 8.42
C GLU A 9 19.97 0.72 8.82
N LYS A 10 19.34 -0.40 9.17
CA LYS A 10 19.99 -1.71 9.41
C LYS A 10 20.63 -2.27 8.14
N LEU A 11 20.03 -1.99 6.98
CA LEU A 11 20.55 -2.31 5.65
C LEU A 11 21.50 -1.23 5.10
N GLY A 12 21.81 -0.20 5.90
CA GLY A 12 22.84 0.81 5.62
C GLY A 12 22.34 2.12 5.00
N PHE A 13 21.06 2.21 4.63
CA PHE A 13 20.48 3.43 4.07
C PHE A 13 19.97 4.33 5.21
N LYS A 14 20.56 5.51 5.39
CA LYS A 14 20.09 6.49 6.38
C LYS A 14 18.94 7.32 5.79
N GLU A 15 18.06 7.82 6.64
CA GLU A 15 17.02 8.78 6.24
C GLU A 15 17.60 10.11 5.69
N THR A 16 18.87 10.41 5.98
CA THR A 16 19.58 11.60 5.47
C THR A 16 20.00 11.51 3.99
N ASP A 17 19.71 10.40 3.32
CA ASP A 17 20.25 10.08 1.99
C ASP A 17 19.22 10.17 0.86
N ILE A 18 17.98 10.48 1.21
CA ILE A 18 16.85 10.81 0.33
C ILE A 18 15.95 11.72 1.15
N ASP A 19 15.65 12.93 0.70
CA ASP A 19 14.92 13.88 1.56
C ASP A 19 13.51 13.35 1.96
N ASP A 20 12.89 12.52 1.10
CA ASP A 20 12.07 11.30 1.33
C ASP A 20 12.22 10.41 0.09
N ILE A 21 12.00 10.85 -1.16
CA ILE A 21 11.42 12.07 -1.79
C ILE A 21 11.62 13.47 -1.14
N TYR A 22 10.71 14.04 -0.30
CA TYR A 22 10.95 15.24 0.57
C TYR A 22 10.10 15.31 1.89
N GLY A 23 10.64 14.99 3.09
CA GLY A 23 9.92 15.07 4.40
C GLY A 23 10.36 14.14 5.58
N THR A 24 9.43 13.89 6.52
CA THR A 24 9.57 13.16 7.83
C THR A 24 8.21 12.51 8.24
N SER A 25 7.85 11.95 9.42
CA SER A 25 8.41 11.05 10.48
C SER A 25 7.28 10.83 11.54
N LYS A 26 7.12 9.80 12.42
CA LYS A 26 7.74 8.48 12.72
C LYS A 26 6.89 7.75 13.80
N GLU A 27 6.86 6.40 13.80
CA GLU A 27 7.05 5.43 14.95
C GLU A 27 6.26 4.07 14.77
N LYS A 28 6.51 3.04 15.63
CA LYS A 28 6.38 1.58 15.32
C LYS A 28 6.48 0.67 16.58
N GLN A 29 6.07 -0.62 16.70
CA GLN A 29 5.18 -1.60 16.00
C GLN A 29 5.14 -2.94 16.85
N PRO A 30 4.11 -3.82 16.76
CA PRO A 30 4.33 -5.27 17.01
C PRO A 30 3.74 -6.26 15.95
N LYS A 31 4.13 -7.54 16.03
CA LYS A 31 3.95 -8.63 15.04
C LYS A 31 3.16 -9.85 15.58
N VAL A 32 2.68 -10.72 14.66
CA VAL A 32 2.24 -12.11 14.92
C VAL A 32 2.81 -13.04 13.82
N ALA A 33 3.04 -14.32 14.12
CA ALA A 33 3.67 -15.30 13.21
C ALA A 33 2.88 -16.62 13.12
N ASN A 34 3.17 -17.44 12.10
CA ASN A 34 2.91 -18.88 12.10
C ASN A 34 3.76 -19.59 11.04
N SER A 35 4.18 -20.83 11.29
CA SER A 35 4.97 -21.63 10.34
C SER A 35 4.83 -23.13 10.61
N VAL A 36 4.79 -23.92 9.52
CA VAL A 36 5.07 -25.38 9.40
C VAL A 36 4.60 -25.85 8.01
N ALA A 37 3.36 -25.51 7.62
CA ALA A 37 2.75 -25.99 6.37
C ALA A 37 3.43 -25.46 5.09
N GLU A 38 4.00 -24.25 5.15
CA GLU A 38 4.64 -23.58 4.00
C GLU A 38 5.87 -24.33 3.45
N LYS A 39 6.50 -25.20 4.25
CA LYS A 39 7.81 -25.79 3.95
C LYS A 39 7.83 -26.63 2.66
N ASN A 40 6.70 -27.23 2.30
CA ASN A 40 6.54 -27.98 1.05
C ASN A 40 6.16 -27.10 -0.16
N LEU A 41 5.82 -25.82 0.05
CA LEU A 41 5.29 -24.90 -0.97
C LEU A 41 6.36 -23.97 -1.55
N ILE A 42 7.50 -23.84 -0.87
CA ILE A 42 8.67 -23.05 -1.29
C ILE A 42 9.70 -23.96 -1.99
N TYR A 43 10.51 -23.40 -2.88
CA TYR A 43 11.71 -24.01 -3.43
C TYR A 43 12.82 -22.96 -3.60
N LEU A 44 14.07 -23.41 -3.65
CA LEU A 44 15.22 -22.55 -3.96
C LEU A 44 15.46 -22.54 -5.47
N THR A 45 15.37 -21.38 -6.10
CA THR A 45 15.82 -21.16 -7.48
C THR A 45 17.25 -20.63 -7.48
N SER A 46 18.03 -20.98 -8.49
CA SER A 46 19.33 -20.33 -8.73
C SER A 46 19.09 -19.01 -9.46
N VAL A 47 19.78 -17.95 -9.07
CA VAL A 47 19.69 -16.61 -9.68
C VAL A 47 21.10 -16.06 -9.82
N THR A 48 21.45 -15.57 -11.01
CA THR A 48 22.70 -14.83 -11.24
C THR A 48 22.38 -13.35 -11.29
N CYS A 49 23.07 -12.54 -10.49
CA CYS A 49 22.87 -11.09 -10.45
C CYS A 49 23.46 -10.43 -11.71
N PRO A 50 22.65 -9.73 -12.54
CA PRO A 50 23.16 -9.07 -13.74
C PRO A 50 24.06 -7.85 -13.45
N VAL A 51 23.99 -7.28 -12.24
CA VAL A 51 24.83 -6.14 -11.83
C VAL A 51 26.26 -6.54 -11.48
N CYS A 52 26.47 -7.72 -10.88
CA CYS A 52 27.78 -8.10 -10.31
C CYS A 52 28.23 -9.55 -10.56
N GLY A 53 27.53 -10.28 -11.43
CA GLY A 53 27.80 -11.68 -11.81
C GLY A 53 27.58 -12.71 -10.71
N ASN A 54 27.19 -12.31 -9.50
CA ASN A 54 27.08 -13.21 -8.36
C ASN A 54 25.90 -14.17 -8.50
N THR A 55 26.16 -15.48 -8.48
CA THR A 55 25.11 -16.51 -8.44
C THR A 55 24.77 -16.87 -6.99
N PHE A 56 23.48 -16.87 -6.68
CA PHE A 56 22.93 -17.13 -5.35
C PHE A 56 21.65 -17.97 -5.43
N LYS A 57 21.21 -18.49 -4.27
CA LYS A 57 19.93 -19.19 -4.12
C LYS A 57 18.90 -18.19 -3.60
N GLU A 58 17.76 -18.09 -4.26
CA GLU A 58 16.64 -17.24 -3.84
C GLU A 58 15.36 -18.08 -3.70
N LYS A 59 14.47 -17.68 -2.79
CA LYS A 59 13.25 -18.43 -2.46
C LYS A 59 12.16 -18.09 -3.47
N ALA A 60 11.46 -19.11 -3.95
CA ALA A 60 10.32 -18.97 -4.83
C ALA A 60 9.19 -19.89 -4.38
N VAL A 61 7.95 -19.43 -4.54
CA VAL A 61 6.75 -20.21 -4.22
C VAL A 61 6.33 -21.04 -5.43
N LYS A 62 5.96 -22.30 -5.22
CA LYS A 62 5.51 -23.25 -6.26
C LYS A 62 4.12 -22.86 -6.75
N SER A 63 3.92 -22.80 -8.07
CA SER A 63 2.70 -22.27 -8.70
C SER A 63 1.40 -22.98 -8.27
N PHE A 64 1.43 -24.28 -7.99
CA PHE A 64 0.24 -25.02 -7.53
C PHE A 64 -0.27 -24.59 -6.14
N SER A 65 0.54 -23.88 -5.35
CA SER A 65 0.15 -23.40 -4.02
C SER A 65 -0.64 -22.08 -4.05
N PHE A 66 -0.82 -21.48 -5.23
CA PHE A 66 -1.54 -20.22 -5.45
C PHE A 66 -3.07 -20.39 -5.34
N LYS A 67 -3.58 -20.91 -4.20
CA LYS A 67 -5.02 -20.96 -3.92
C LYS A 67 -5.52 -19.55 -3.62
N ILE A 68 -6.25 -18.97 -4.57
CA ILE A 68 -6.90 -17.66 -4.42
C ILE A 68 -8.06 -17.78 -3.44
N ALA A 69 -8.03 -16.95 -2.40
CA ALA A 69 -9.10 -16.77 -1.42
C ALA A 69 -10.15 -15.79 -1.94
N SER A 70 -9.69 -14.62 -2.39
CA SER A 70 -10.52 -13.54 -2.93
C SER A 70 -9.66 -12.55 -3.72
N LYS A 71 -10.30 -11.52 -4.29
CA LYS A 71 -9.63 -10.44 -5.01
C LYS A 71 -10.28 -9.11 -4.64
N ASP A 72 -9.49 -8.16 -4.15
CA ASP A 72 -9.94 -6.80 -3.86
C ASP A 72 -10.20 -6.03 -5.18
N THR A 73 -11.01 -4.98 -5.10
CA THR A 73 -11.40 -4.13 -6.24
C THR A 73 -10.21 -3.48 -6.96
N ASP A 74 -9.11 -3.16 -6.26
CA ASP A 74 -7.85 -2.63 -6.81
C ASP A 74 -6.89 -3.72 -7.31
N LEU A 75 -7.44 -4.89 -7.64
CA LEU A 75 -6.76 -6.04 -8.23
C LEU A 75 -5.82 -6.84 -7.30
N PHE A 76 -5.67 -6.47 -6.02
CA PHE A 76 -4.94 -7.27 -5.03
C PHE A 76 -5.56 -8.66 -4.88
N ILE A 77 -4.75 -9.72 -4.99
CA ILE A 77 -5.21 -11.11 -4.83
C ILE A 77 -4.87 -11.59 -3.42
N ARG A 78 -5.86 -12.06 -2.67
CA ARG A 78 -5.67 -12.71 -1.37
C ARG A 78 -5.51 -14.22 -1.59
N TYR A 79 -4.61 -14.85 -0.85
CA TYR A 79 -4.28 -16.27 -0.98
C TYR A 79 -4.51 -16.99 0.36
N ASP A 80 -5.06 -18.20 0.30
CA ASP A 80 -5.44 -18.98 1.48
C ASP A 80 -4.24 -19.63 2.21
N ILE A 81 -3.23 -20.06 1.45
CA ILE A 81 -2.24 -21.06 1.94
C ILE A 81 -0.86 -20.45 2.16
N ILE A 82 -0.38 -19.68 1.17
CA ILE A 82 0.91 -18.98 1.20
C ILE A 82 0.79 -17.73 0.33
N ASN A 83 1.34 -16.60 0.78
CA ASN A 83 1.26 -15.34 0.05
C ASN A 83 2.47 -15.19 -0.90
N PRO A 84 2.29 -15.24 -2.24
CA PRO A 84 3.40 -15.15 -3.19
C PRO A 84 4.08 -13.78 -3.19
N TYR A 85 3.39 -12.71 -2.78
CA TYR A 85 3.96 -11.36 -2.71
C TYR A 85 5.12 -11.28 -1.70
N PHE A 86 5.16 -12.14 -0.67
CA PHE A 86 6.27 -12.19 0.29
C PHE A 86 7.60 -12.70 -0.32
N TYR A 87 7.55 -13.26 -1.53
CA TYR A 87 8.69 -13.86 -2.26
C TYR A 87 8.89 -13.24 -3.66
N ASP A 88 8.25 -12.09 -3.91
CA ASP A 88 8.20 -11.42 -5.22
C ASP A 88 9.37 -10.46 -5.45
N VAL A 89 10.12 -10.09 -4.41
CA VAL A 89 11.38 -9.34 -4.51
C VAL A 89 12.57 -10.28 -4.41
N TRP A 90 13.56 -10.12 -5.29
CA TRP A 90 14.84 -10.79 -5.27
C TRP A 90 15.96 -9.81 -4.87
N ILE A 91 16.92 -10.26 -4.06
CA ILE A 91 17.99 -9.40 -3.48
C ILE A 91 19.36 -10.04 -3.70
N CYS A 92 20.29 -9.32 -4.34
CA CYS A 92 21.68 -9.73 -4.40
C CYS A 92 22.46 -9.25 -3.17
N ASN A 93 22.69 -10.15 -2.21
CA ASN A 93 23.48 -9.87 -1.00
C ASN A 93 24.96 -9.49 -1.24
N LYS A 94 25.47 -9.48 -2.49
CA LYS A 94 26.82 -8.98 -2.82
C LYS A 94 26.86 -7.48 -3.15
N CYS A 95 25.80 -6.91 -3.72
CA CYS A 95 25.78 -5.52 -4.19
C CYS A 95 24.52 -4.72 -3.82
N GLY A 96 23.58 -5.31 -3.10
CA GLY A 96 22.32 -4.66 -2.73
C GLY A 96 21.31 -4.51 -3.86
N TYR A 97 21.65 -4.95 -5.08
CA TYR A 97 20.73 -4.92 -6.22
C TYR A 97 19.45 -5.70 -5.88
N SER A 98 18.33 -4.99 -5.88
CA SER A 98 17.04 -5.51 -5.43
C SER A 98 15.93 -5.05 -6.36
N ALA A 99 15.10 -6.00 -6.82
CA ALA A 99 14.03 -5.72 -7.76
C ALA A 99 12.90 -6.77 -7.65
N LEU A 100 11.75 -6.47 -8.25
CA LEU A 100 10.72 -7.47 -8.50
C LEU A 100 11.30 -8.62 -9.34
N LYS A 101 10.93 -9.86 -9.04
CA LYS A 101 11.30 -11.07 -9.79
C LYS A 101 11.02 -10.93 -11.29
N ALA A 102 9.94 -10.21 -11.64
CA ALA A 102 9.58 -9.93 -13.03
C ALA A 102 10.59 -9.05 -13.77
N ASP A 103 11.41 -8.26 -13.07
CA ASP A 103 12.30 -7.23 -13.65
C ASP A 103 13.77 -7.38 -13.23
N PHE A 104 14.10 -8.32 -12.35
CA PHE A 104 15.47 -8.51 -11.83
C PHE A 104 16.51 -8.77 -12.93
N ASN A 105 16.11 -9.38 -14.05
CA ASN A 105 16.96 -9.60 -15.21
C ASN A 105 16.78 -8.54 -16.32
N LYS A 106 15.97 -7.49 -16.08
CA LYS A 106 15.70 -6.37 -17.00
C LYS A 106 16.39 -5.10 -16.51
N VAL A 107 17.72 -5.15 -16.49
CA VAL A 107 18.57 -4.01 -16.12
C VAL A 107 19.53 -3.74 -17.29
N TRP A 108 19.79 -2.47 -17.59
CA TRP A 108 20.73 -2.05 -18.65
C TRP A 108 21.98 -1.39 -18.06
N GLU A 109 23.02 -1.19 -18.86
CA GLU A 109 24.35 -0.77 -18.38
C GLU A 109 24.36 0.52 -17.54
N GLY A 110 23.48 1.49 -17.84
CA GLY A 110 23.32 2.69 -17.03
C GLY A 110 22.74 2.38 -15.65
N GLU A 111 21.65 1.62 -15.58
CA GLU A 111 21.10 1.14 -14.29
C GLU A 111 22.13 0.31 -13.50
N ILE A 112 22.96 -0.52 -14.17
CA ILE A 112 24.05 -1.26 -13.51
C ILE A 112 25.07 -0.31 -12.86
N LYS A 113 25.55 0.71 -13.58
CA LYS A 113 26.47 1.73 -13.04
C LYS A 113 25.87 2.47 -11.86
N LEU A 114 24.62 2.93 -11.98
CA LEU A 114 23.89 3.62 -10.91
C LEU A 114 23.75 2.77 -9.63
N ILE A 115 23.58 1.45 -9.74
CA ILE A 115 23.57 0.55 -8.57
C ILE A 115 24.97 0.37 -7.97
N LEU A 116 26.02 0.26 -8.79
CA LEU A 116 27.41 0.14 -8.31
C LEU A 116 27.90 1.42 -7.63
N GLU A 117 27.41 2.58 -8.07
CA GLU A 117 27.77 3.90 -7.54
C GLU A 117 26.90 4.32 -6.33
N LYS A 118 25.56 4.25 -6.44
CA LYS A 118 24.65 4.84 -5.45
C LYS A 118 24.15 3.86 -4.38
N VAL A 119 24.09 2.56 -4.68
CA VAL A 119 23.51 1.52 -3.79
C VAL A 119 24.58 0.64 -3.14
N THR A 120 25.49 0.09 -3.94
CA THR A 120 26.50 -0.89 -3.49
C THR A 120 27.37 -0.39 -2.33
N PRO A 121 27.86 0.88 -2.29
CA PRO A 121 28.68 1.36 -1.18
C PRO A 121 27.92 1.58 0.14
N LYS A 122 26.59 1.66 0.08
CA LYS A 122 25.72 1.87 1.25
C LYS A 122 25.18 0.55 1.81
N PHE A 123 24.92 -0.42 0.94
CA PHE A 123 24.22 -1.64 1.27
C PHE A 123 24.97 -2.52 2.28
N LYS A 124 24.29 -2.88 3.36
CA LYS A 124 24.73 -3.89 4.33
C LYS A 124 23.98 -5.20 4.07
N PRO A 125 24.69 -6.31 3.73
CA PRO A 125 24.07 -7.61 3.52
C PRO A 125 23.29 -8.09 4.75
N LYS A 126 22.15 -8.74 4.51
CA LYS A 126 21.30 -9.34 5.55
C LYS A 126 20.82 -10.72 5.12
N GLU A 127 20.92 -11.69 6.01
CA GLU A 127 20.32 -13.00 5.79
C GLU A 127 18.85 -12.99 6.24
N TYR A 128 17.99 -13.63 5.44
CA TYR A 128 16.55 -13.71 5.68
C TYR A 128 16.17 -15.15 6.05
N PRO A 129 15.34 -15.36 7.09
CA PRO A 129 14.88 -16.70 7.50
C PRO A 129 14.14 -17.43 6.37
N GLU A 130 14.06 -18.75 6.44
CA GLU A 130 13.50 -19.62 5.38
C GLU A 130 12.11 -19.16 4.90
N PHE A 131 11.25 -18.77 5.84
CA PHE A 131 9.94 -18.19 5.62
C PHE A 131 10.00 -16.66 5.76
N HIS A 132 9.29 -15.95 4.89
CA HIS A 132 9.19 -14.49 4.93
C HIS A 132 7.86 -14.09 5.58
N ASP A 133 7.92 -13.32 6.66
CA ASP A 133 6.74 -12.66 7.24
C ASP A 133 6.39 -11.35 6.54
N LEU A 134 5.31 -10.70 6.98
CA LEU A 134 4.79 -9.48 6.35
C LEU A 134 5.80 -8.32 6.36
N ASP A 135 6.52 -8.11 7.47
CA ASP A 135 7.50 -7.03 7.58
C ASP A 135 8.79 -7.37 6.81
N ILE A 136 9.15 -8.64 6.68
CA ILE A 136 10.19 -9.08 5.74
C ILE A 136 9.78 -8.75 4.30
N ALA A 137 8.53 -9.02 3.91
CA ALA A 137 8.03 -8.64 2.59
C ALA A 137 8.11 -7.11 2.37
N ILE A 138 7.67 -6.32 3.35
CA ILE A 138 7.72 -4.85 3.31
C ILE A 138 9.16 -4.33 3.25
N GLU A 139 10.07 -4.81 4.09
CA GLU A 139 11.48 -4.40 4.07
C GLU A 139 12.14 -4.70 2.72
N ARG A 140 11.87 -5.89 2.15
CA ARG A 140 12.35 -6.26 0.81
C ARG A 140 11.73 -5.39 -0.28
N TYR A 141 10.43 -5.10 -0.24
CA TYR A 141 9.79 -4.17 -1.19
C TYR A 141 10.29 -2.73 -1.06
N LYS A 142 10.54 -2.22 0.17
CA LYS A 142 11.20 -0.92 0.40
C LYS A 142 12.59 -0.91 -0.23
N LEU A 143 13.37 -2.00 -0.10
CA LEU A 143 14.69 -2.14 -0.73
C LEU A 143 14.62 -2.21 -2.27
N ALA A 144 13.58 -2.81 -2.85
CA ALA A 144 13.33 -2.76 -4.30
C ALA A 144 12.93 -1.35 -4.78
N LEU A 145 12.17 -0.60 -3.97
CA LEU A 145 11.75 0.77 -4.30
C LEU A 145 12.95 1.73 -4.34
N ILE A 146 13.79 1.73 -3.30
CA ILE A 146 15.00 2.58 -3.26
C ILE A 146 15.99 2.25 -4.39
N ASN A 147 16.11 0.97 -4.76
CA ASN A 147 16.84 0.54 -5.95
C ASN A 147 16.25 1.16 -7.23
N ALA A 148 14.93 1.06 -7.44
CA ALA A 148 14.25 1.65 -8.59
C ALA A 148 14.29 3.19 -8.63
N VAL A 149 14.42 3.85 -7.47
CA VAL A 149 14.68 5.30 -7.36
C VAL A 149 16.11 5.63 -7.80
N TYR A 150 17.14 5.00 -7.24
CA TYR A 150 18.54 5.28 -7.59
C TYR A 150 18.91 4.89 -9.03
N MET A 151 18.27 3.85 -9.59
CA MET A 151 18.31 3.48 -11.01
C MET A 151 17.58 4.45 -11.94
N GLU A 152 16.86 5.43 -11.39
CA GLU A 152 16.03 6.39 -12.14
C GLU A 152 14.98 5.72 -13.04
N SER A 153 14.58 4.48 -12.70
CA SER A 153 13.74 3.61 -13.51
C SER A 153 12.36 4.21 -13.85
N LYS A 154 11.74 3.65 -14.91
CA LYS A 154 10.36 3.88 -15.36
C LYS A 154 9.33 4.11 -14.24
N TRP A 155 8.38 5.00 -14.49
CA TRP A 155 7.27 5.32 -13.60
C TRP A 155 6.48 4.07 -13.24
N SER A 156 6.20 3.21 -14.21
CA SER A 156 5.53 1.92 -14.01
C SER A 156 6.24 1.00 -13.00
N LYS A 157 7.58 0.91 -13.06
CA LYS A 157 8.40 0.08 -12.14
C LYS A 157 8.24 0.57 -10.70
N LYS A 158 8.34 1.88 -10.49
CA LYS A 158 8.17 2.52 -9.16
C LYS A 158 6.72 2.37 -8.66
N ALA A 159 5.75 2.67 -9.51
CA ALA A 159 4.32 2.66 -9.19
C ALA A 159 3.81 1.28 -8.75
N ILE A 160 4.22 0.21 -9.44
CA ILE A 160 3.81 -1.16 -9.11
C ILE A 160 4.48 -1.66 -7.82
N ILE A 161 5.70 -1.21 -7.50
CA ILE A 161 6.32 -1.48 -6.19
C ILE A 161 5.55 -0.75 -5.07
N CYS A 162 5.19 0.53 -5.26
CA CYS A 162 4.34 1.26 -4.31
C CYS A 162 2.96 0.59 -4.13
N LEU A 163 2.31 0.15 -5.20
CA LEU A 163 1.02 -0.55 -5.12
C LEU A 163 1.12 -1.85 -4.32
N LYS A 164 2.19 -2.63 -4.52
CA LYS A 164 2.47 -3.84 -3.73
C LYS A 164 2.77 -3.52 -2.27
N LEU A 165 3.50 -2.43 -1.97
CA LEU A 165 3.70 -1.95 -0.60
C LEU A 165 2.38 -1.58 0.08
N ALA A 166 1.48 -0.86 -0.62
CA ALA A 166 0.15 -0.55 -0.13
C ALA A 166 -0.64 -1.84 0.21
N TRP A 167 -0.59 -2.85 -0.66
CA TRP A 167 -1.22 -4.15 -0.41
C TRP A 167 -0.61 -4.91 0.77
N MET A 168 0.69 -4.80 1.03
CA MET A 168 1.30 -5.40 2.21
C MET A 168 0.88 -4.64 3.48
N HIS A 169 0.88 -3.32 3.46
CA HIS A 169 0.40 -2.51 4.59
C HIS A 169 -1.11 -2.73 4.88
N ARG A 170 -1.94 -3.04 3.86
CA ARG A 170 -3.34 -3.50 4.03
C ARG A 170 -3.48 -4.80 4.83
N LEU A 171 -2.43 -5.63 4.89
CA LEU A 171 -2.42 -6.86 5.71
C LEU A 171 -2.06 -6.59 7.18
N MET A 172 -1.65 -5.36 7.53
CA MET A 172 -1.44 -4.97 8.92
C MET A 172 -2.78 -4.54 9.56
N SER A 173 -3.23 -5.26 10.59
CA SER A 173 -4.41 -4.90 11.39
C SER A 173 -4.10 -3.77 12.39
N SER A 174 -3.57 -2.65 11.91
CA SER A 174 -3.21 -1.47 12.72
C SER A 174 -3.46 -0.17 11.95
N ASP A 175 -3.63 0.94 12.67
CA ASP A 175 -3.87 2.25 12.04
C ASP A 175 -2.66 2.78 11.25
N TYR A 176 -1.44 2.50 11.74
CA TYR A 176 -0.20 2.68 10.96
C TYR A 176 -0.23 1.89 9.64
N GLY A 177 -0.80 0.69 9.63
CA GLY A 177 -1.05 -0.07 8.39
C GLY A 177 -1.94 0.67 7.40
N LYS A 178 -3.04 1.26 7.88
CA LYS A 178 -3.98 2.06 7.06
C LYS A 178 -3.33 3.35 6.53
N GLU A 179 -2.54 4.03 7.36
CA GLU A 179 -1.84 5.26 6.98
C GLU A 179 -0.74 4.99 5.95
N MET A 180 0.05 3.94 6.14
CA MET A 180 1.07 3.53 5.17
C MET A 180 0.44 2.97 3.89
N GLU A 181 -0.69 2.26 3.95
CA GLU A 181 -1.47 1.93 2.75
C GLU A 181 -1.87 3.21 2.00
N ARG A 182 -2.52 4.17 2.67
CA ARG A 182 -2.97 5.43 2.08
C ARG A 182 -1.81 6.25 1.50
N THR A 183 -0.63 6.17 2.11
CA THR A 183 0.59 6.82 1.63
C THR A 183 1.13 6.14 0.37
N PHE A 184 1.28 4.82 0.38
CA PHE A 184 1.76 4.08 -0.79
C PHE A 184 0.77 4.08 -1.96
N LEU A 185 -0.54 4.15 -1.72
CA LEU A 185 -1.55 4.33 -2.76
C LEU A 185 -1.43 5.69 -3.47
N LYS A 186 -1.07 6.78 -2.77
CA LYS A 186 -0.82 8.10 -3.39
C LYS A 186 0.34 8.05 -4.39
N GLU A 187 1.48 7.49 -3.97
CA GLU A 187 2.66 7.38 -4.86
C GLU A 187 2.46 6.33 -5.97
N ALA A 188 1.68 5.28 -5.71
CA ALA A 188 1.27 4.32 -6.72
C ALA A 188 0.41 4.99 -7.82
N VAL A 189 -0.65 5.73 -7.47
CA VAL A 189 -1.55 6.31 -8.47
C VAL A 189 -0.87 7.40 -9.29
N LYS A 190 -0.09 8.28 -8.65
CA LYS A 190 0.78 9.28 -9.29
C LYS A 190 1.72 8.65 -10.31
N GLY A 191 2.39 7.55 -9.94
CA GLY A 191 3.27 6.82 -10.86
C GLY A 191 2.52 6.05 -11.97
N LEU A 192 1.29 5.59 -11.72
CA LEU A 192 0.45 4.95 -12.73
C LEU A 192 -0.12 5.96 -13.73
N GLU A 193 -0.52 7.16 -13.31
CA GLU A 193 -0.99 8.23 -14.20
C GLU A 193 0.14 8.72 -15.11
N GLU A 194 1.34 8.94 -14.54
CA GLU A 194 2.55 9.25 -15.29
C GLU A 194 2.92 8.14 -16.30
N ALA A 195 2.89 6.87 -15.88
CA ALA A 195 3.13 5.74 -16.77
C ALA A 195 2.06 5.60 -17.86
N TYR A 196 0.78 5.85 -17.54
CA TYR A 196 -0.33 5.79 -18.49
C TYR A 196 -0.16 6.80 -19.64
N MET A 197 0.37 7.99 -19.34
CA MET A 197 0.59 9.05 -20.33
C MET A 197 1.92 8.93 -21.10
N LYS A 198 2.96 8.31 -20.50
CA LYS A 198 4.34 8.36 -21.02
C LYS A 198 4.96 7.01 -21.38
N GLU A 199 4.33 5.88 -21.06
CA GLU A 199 4.85 4.54 -21.35
C GLU A 199 3.95 3.73 -22.29
N SER A 200 4.55 2.77 -23.02
CA SER A 200 3.82 1.86 -23.88
C SER A 200 3.17 0.72 -23.11
N PHE A 201 1.96 0.34 -23.55
CA PHE A 201 1.23 -0.82 -23.03
C PHE A 201 1.70 -2.12 -23.69
N PRO A 202 1.59 -3.29 -23.01
CA PRO A 202 0.99 -3.50 -21.69
C PRO A 202 1.91 -3.15 -20.51
N ILE A 203 1.37 -2.50 -19.49
CA ILE A 203 2.09 -2.16 -18.25
C ILE A 203 1.91 -3.33 -17.26
N TYR A 204 3.00 -4.07 -16.98
CA TYR A 204 2.97 -5.25 -16.10
C TYR A 204 1.90 -6.30 -16.46
N GLY A 205 1.59 -6.43 -17.75
CA GLY A 205 0.54 -7.33 -18.27
C GLY A 205 -0.87 -6.74 -18.28
N MET A 206 -1.07 -5.52 -17.76
CA MET A 206 -2.33 -4.79 -17.87
C MET A 206 -2.42 -4.06 -19.22
N ASP A 207 -3.57 -4.17 -19.87
CA ASP A 207 -3.94 -3.30 -20.99
C ASP A 207 -4.29 -1.89 -20.50
N ASN A 208 -4.35 -0.92 -21.42
CA ASN A 208 -4.63 0.48 -21.10
C ASN A 208 -5.94 0.65 -20.31
N PHE A 209 -6.99 -0.09 -20.67
CA PHE A 209 -8.27 -0.01 -19.97
C PHE A 209 -8.22 -0.60 -18.55
N THR A 210 -7.44 -1.66 -18.33
CA THR A 210 -7.21 -2.24 -17.00
C THR A 210 -6.45 -1.26 -16.09
N THR A 211 -5.41 -0.59 -16.61
CA THR A 211 -4.70 0.47 -15.88
C THR A 211 -5.59 1.69 -15.63
N MET A 212 -6.42 2.09 -16.61
CA MET A 212 -7.41 3.18 -16.48
C MET A 212 -8.41 2.92 -15.34
N TYR A 213 -8.92 1.69 -15.23
CA TYR A 213 -9.78 1.25 -14.13
C TYR A 213 -9.03 1.26 -12.78
N LEU A 214 -7.81 0.72 -12.74
CA LEU A 214 -7.00 0.63 -11.53
C LEU A 214 -6.68 2.02 -10.95
N ILE A 215 -6.33 2.99 -11.80
CA ILE A 215 -6.11 4.39 -11.41
C ILE A 215 -7.38 4.96 -10.76
N GLY A 216 -8.55 4.78 -11.39
CA GLY A 216 -9.84 5.22 -10.84
C GLY A 216 -10.16 4.61 -9.48
N GLU A 217 -9.89 3.32 -9.29
CA GLU A 217 -10.13 2.63 -8.01
C GLU A 217 -9.16 3.04 -6.91
N ILE A 218 -7.89 3.32 -7.23
CA ILE A 218 -6.96 3.87 -6.24
C ILE A 218 -7.40 5.29 -5.84
N HIS A 219 -7.82 6.13 -6.79
CA HIS A 219 -8.42 7.44 -6.46
C HIS A 219 -9.67 7.29 -5.57
N ARG A 220 -10.54 6.31 -5.82
CA ARG A 220 -11.71 6.04 -4.96
C ARG A 220 -11.29 5.68 -3.53
N ARG A 221 -10.33 4.76 -3.38
CA ARG A 221 -9.76 4.37 -2.07
C ARG A 221 -9.05 5.50 -1.33
N LEU A 222 -8.55 6.49 -2.06
CA LEU A 222 -8.01 7.74 -1.52
C LEU A 222 -9.09 8.80 -1.20
N SER A 223 -10.38 8.52 -1.48
CA SER A 223 -11.51 9.45 -1.40
C SER A 223 -11.46 10.61 -2.41
N ASN A 224 -10.63 10.49 -3.46
CA ASN A 224 -10.51 11.46 -4.56
C ASN A 224 -11.66 11.29 -5.58
N TYR A 225 -12.91 11.31 -5.10
CA TYR A 225 -14.07 10.82 -5.85
C TYR A 225 -14.29 11.49 -7.21
N SER A 226 -14.06 12.80 -7.33
CA SER A 226 -14.16 13.52 -8.62
C SER A 226 -13.24 12.93 -9.70
N VAL A 227 -11.99 12.63 -9.33
CA VAL A 227 -10.98 12.07 -10.24
C VAL A 227 -11.31 10.60 -10.56
N ALA A 228 -11.72 9.82 -9.55
CA ALA A 228 -12.19 8.44 -9.73
C ALA A 228 -13.39 8.35 -10.69
N LEU A 229 -14.39 9.22 -10.53
CA LEU A 229 -15.58 9.29 -11.39
C LEU A 229 -15.23 9.60 -12.85
N ASN A 230 -14.23 10.44 -13.11
CA ASN A 230 -13.73 10.71 -14.45
C ASN A 230 -13.10 9.44 -15.06
N TRP A 231 -12.11 8.85 -14.37
CA TRP A 231 -11.45 7.62 -14.81
C TRP A 231 -12.43 6.47 -15.08
N PHE A 232 -13.37 6.18 -14.17
CA PHE A 232 -14.39 5.15 -14.40
C PHE A 232 -15.34 5.48 -15.56
N SER A 233 -15.71 6.76 -15.74
CA SER A 233 -16.54 7.16 -16.88
C SER A 233 -15.83 6.90 -18.21
N ASN A 234 -14.52 7.13 -18.28
CA ASN A 234 -13.71 6.85 -19.47
C ASN A 234 -13.61 5.34 -19.77
N VAL A 235 -13.53 4.48 -18.74
CA VAL A 235 -13.61 3.01 -18.91
C VAL A 235 -14.98 2.59 -19.47
N ILE A 236 -16.07 3.18 -18.96
CA ILE A 236 -17.45 2.84 -19.36
C ILE A 236 -17.76 3.32 -20.78
N THR A 237 -17.30 4.50 -21.20
CA THR A 237 -17.58 5.06 -22.54
C THR A 237 -16.66 4.50 -23.62
N SER A 238 -15.41 4.14 -23.31
CA SER A 238 -14.42 3.67 -24.29
C SER A 238 -14.90 2.46 -25.11
N LYS A 239 -14.58 2.45 -26.40
CA LYS A 239 -14.79 1.30 -27.30
C LYS A 239 -13.70 0.25 -27.07
N GLY A 240 -14.01 -1.03 -27.26
CA GLY A 240 -13.06 -2.15 -27.09
C GLY A 240 -12.85 -2.64 -25.65
N VAL A 241 -13.36 -1.94 -24.63
CA VAL A 241 -13.28 -2.39 -23.23
C VAL A 241 -14.15 -3.63 -23.00
N LYS A 242 -13.56 -4.65 -22.38
CA LYS A 242 -14.22 -5.93 -22.02
C LYS A 242 -15.46 -5.68 -21.12
N PRO A 243 -16.61 -6.32 -21.35
CA PRO A 243 -17.85 -6.07 -20.59
C PRO A 243 -17.66 -6.10 -19.07
N ASN A 244 -17.02 -7.14 -18.53
CA ASN A 244 -16.79 -7.30 -17.09
C ASN A 244 -16.02 -6.12 -16.46
N LEU A 245 -15.14 -5.45 -17.23
CA LEU A 245 -14.39 -4.28 -16.75
C LEU A 245 -15.24 -3.00 -16.77
N LYS A 246 -16.21 -2.90 -17.69
CA LYS A 246 -17.24 -1.86 -17.64
C LYS A 246 -18.19 -2.04 -16.46
N GLU A 247 -18.56 -3.28 -16.13
CA GLU A 247 -19.38 -3.56 -14.94
C GLU A 247 -18.63 -3.23 -13.65
N LEU A 248 -17.36 -3.64 -13.51
CA LEU A 248 -16.53 -3.23 -12.36
C LEU A 248 -16.46 -1.70 -12.21
N ALA A 249 -16.24 -0.97 -13.31
CA ALA A 249 -16.24 0.49 -13.30
C ALA A 249 -17.60 1.12 -12.97
N ARG A 250 -18.72 0.48 -13.36
CA ARG A 250 -20.08 0.88 -12.93
C ARG A 250 -20.25 0.69 -11.43
N THR A 251 -19.95 -0.49 -10.91
CA THR A 251 -20.04 -0.80 -9.47
C THR A 251 -19.22 0.20 -8.63
N GLN A 252 -17.97 0.50 -9.01
CA GLN A 252 -17.18 1.48 -8.26
C GLN A 252 -17.74 2.92 -8.39
N LYS A 253 -18.32 3.28 -9.54
CA LYS A 253 -19.00 4.57 -9.75
C LYS A 253 -20.30 4.70 -8.95
N ASP A 254 -20.99 3.60 -8.69
CA ASP A 254 -22.21 3.58 -7.86
C ASP A 254 -21.87 3.59 -6.36
N LEU A 255 -20.86 2.84 -5.93
CA LEU A 255 -20.31 2.90 -4.57
C LEU A 255 -19.87 4.33 -4.19
N ILE A 256 -19.28 5.10 -5.11
CA ILE A 256 -18.97 6.53 -4.87
C ILE A 256 -20.22 7.35 -4.53
N LYS A 257 -21.36 7.11 -5.18
CA LYS A 257 -22.60 7.84 -4.89
C LYS A 257 -23.12 7.50 -3.50
N GLU A 258 -23.00 6.23 -3.10
CA GLU A 258 -23.39 5.76 -1.77
C GLU A 258 -22.47 6.35 -0.69
N GLU A 259 -21.15 6.30 -0.90
CA GLU A 259 -20.13 6.92 -0.03
C GLU A 259 -20.38 8.43 0.13
N MET A 260 -20.60 9.17 -0.97
CA MET A 260 -20.90 10.61 -0.93
C MET A 260 -22.25 10.93 -0.27
N LEU A 261 -23.28 10.10 -0.48
CA LEU A 261 -24.60 10.28 0.15
C LEU A 261 -24.54 10.00 1.67
N LEU A 262 -23.72 9.04 2.10
CA LEU A 262 -23.47 8.76 3.51
C LEU A 262 -22.71 9.90 4.17
N MET A 263 -21.64 10.41 3.54
CA MET A 263 -20.91 11.59 4.03
C MET A 263 -21.84 12.79 4.21
N LYS A 264 -22.65 13.13 3.20
CA LYS A 264 -23.62 14.24 3.31
C LYS A 264 -24.66 14.06 4.43
N LYS A 265 -25.09 12.82 4.70
CA LYS A 265 -25.97 12.53 5.85
C LYS A 265 -25.26 12.70 7.19
N MET A 266 -23.98 12.34 7.28
CA MET A 266 -23.18 12.53 8.48
C MET A 266 -22.87 14.00 8.75
N GLU A 267 -22.61 14.79 7.71
CA GLU A 267 -22.47 16.25 7.76
C GLU A 267 -23.72 16.91 8.35
N ILE A 268 -24.89 16.66 7.73
CA ILE A 268 -26.19 17.21 8.19
C ILE A 268 -26.51 16.79 9.64
N ASN A 269 -26.23 15.54 10.02
CA ASN A 269 -26.45 15.07 11.39
C ASN A 269 -25.48 15.71 12.39
N GLY A 270 -24.23 15.98 11.99
CA GLY A 270 -23.25 16.71 12.81
C GLY A 270 -23.62 18.18 13.01
N GLU A 271 -24.11 18.84 11.95
CA GLU A 271 -24.66 20.20 12.02
C GLU A 271 -25.87 20.26 12.96
N LEU A 272 -26.80 19.30 12.86
CA LEU A 272 -27.98 19.21 13.73
C LEU A 272 -27.63 18.96 15.21
N LEU A 273 -26.63 18.12 15.48
CA LEU A 273 -26.09 17.95 16.84
C LEU A 273 -25.38 19.21 17.34
N THR A 274 -24.81 20.02 16.44
CA THR A 274 -24.15 21.28 16.81
C THR A 274 -25.18 22.37 17.15
N SER A 275 -26.27 22.49 16.38
CA SER A 275 -27.34 23.45 16.69
C SER A 275 -28.07 23.10 17.99
N GLN A 276 -28.36 21.83 18.24
CA GLN A 276 -29.02 21.39 19.49
C GLN A 276 -28.20 21.70 20.75
N ASN A 277 -26.86 21.81 20.66
CA ASN A 277 -26.02 22.24 21.77
C ASN A 277 -25.93 23.78 21.92
N LEU A 278 -26.25 24.55 20.88
CA LEU A 278 -26.38 26.02 20.95
C LEU A 278 -27.71 26.43 21.60
N ASP A 279 -28.80 25.75 21.27
CA ASP A 279 -30.15 26.03 21.82
C ASP A 279 -30.23 25.76 23.34
N LEU A 280 -29.37 24.88 23.87
CA LEU A 280 -29.30 24.56 25.31
C LEU A 280 -28.64 25.64 26.19
N HIS A 281 -28.07 26.70 25.61
CA HIS A 281 -27.39 27.76 26.36
C HIS A 281 -28.12 29.11 26.41
N ASN A 282 -29.29 29.25 25.77
CA ASN A 282 -30.03 30.54 25.68
C ASN A 282 -31.36 30.58 26.47
N HIS A 283 -31.63 29.61 27.36
CA HIS A 283 -32.75 29.68 28.30
C HIS A 283 -32.32 29.34 29.73
N ASN A 284 -31.89 30.36 30.47
CA ASN A 284 -32.67 30.89 31.61
C ASN A 284 -31.99 32.13 32.18
N GLU A 285 -32.79 33.16 32.45
CA GLU A 285 -32.38 34.35 33.21
C GLU A 285 -32.49 34.09 34.72
N GLU A 286 -31.85 34.99 35.47
CA GLU A 286 -32.02 35.33 36.89
C GLU A 286 -32.99 34.51 37.76
N GLU A 287 -32.44 33.72 38.69
CA GLU A 287 -32.93 33.72 40.09
C GLU A 287 -31.78 33.38 41.06
N GLN A 288 -31.75 34.04 42.22
CA GLN A 288 -30.71 33.87 43.25
C GLN A 288 -31.26 33.18 44.51
N GLU A 289 -30.36 32.57 45.28
CA GLU A 289 -30.60 31.88 46.56
C GLU A 289 -31.52 30.63 46.48
N ASN A 290 -31.15 29.48 47.03
CA ASN A 290 -30.59 29.30 48.37
C ASN A 290 -29.76 28.00 48.50
N ILE A 291 -28.81 27.96 49.43
CA ILE A 291 -27.94 26.79 49.65
C ILE A 291 -28.53 25.87 50.72
N LYS A 292 -28.79 24.59 50.40
CA LYS A 292 -28.83 23.50 51.39
C LYS A 292 -28.19 22.21 50.87
N GLU A 293 -27.25 21.70 51.63
CA GLU A 293 -26.55 20.44 51.38
C GLU A 293 -27.48 19.23 51.62
N THR A 294 -27.31 18.16 50.84
CA THR A 294 -27.46 16.79 51.33
C THR A 294 -26.50 15.84 50.59
N HIS A 295 -26.03 14.81 51.28
CA HIS A 295 -24.96 13.91 50.82
C HIS A 295 -25.51 12.67 50.07
N PRO A 296 -24.66 11.85 49.42
CA PRO A 296 -25.02 11.13 48.19
C PRO A 296 -25.78 9.81 48.40
N ARG A 297 -26.41 9.32 47.32
CA ARG A 297 -26.85 7.92 47.20
C ARG A 297 -26.27 7.24 45.96
N LYS A 298 -26.05 5.94 46.11
CA LYS A 298 -25.21 5.08 45.26
C LYS A 298 -25.94 4.61 44.00
N SER A 299 -25.15 4.22 43.00
CA SER A 299 -25.39 3.08 42.10
C SER A 299 -26.60 3.14 41.15
N PHE A 300 -26.32 3.06 39.84
CA PHE A 300 -26.63 1.84 39.10
C PHE A 300 -25.61 1.61 37.98
N PHE A 301 -25.25 0.34 37.76
CA PHE A 301 -24.39 -0.16 36.68
C PHE A 301 -25.10 -1.40 36.07
N ASN A 302 -24.67 -1.84 34.88
CA ASN A 302 -25.36 -2.82 34.01
C ASN A 302 -26.61 -2.21 33.33
N ILE A 303 -27.13 -2.67 32.18
CA ILE A 303 -26.99 -3.94 31.42
C ILE A 303 -26.74 -3.64 29.91
N PHE A 304 -26.52 -4.70 29.12
CA PHE A 304 -26.46 -4.87 27.64
C PHE A 304 -25.02 -5.05 27.13
N LYS A 305 -24.54 -6.24 26.74
CA LYS A 305 -25.17 -7.54 26.41
C LYS A 305 -26.08 -7.54 25.18
#